data_AF-A0A2T1EIJ6-F1
#
_entry.id   AF-A0A2T1EIJ6-F1
#
_cell.length_a   1.000
_cell.length_b   1.000
_cell.length_c   1.000
_cell.angle_alpha   90.00
_cell.angle_beta   90.00
_cell.angle_gamma   90.00
#
_symmetry.space_group_name_H-M   'P 1'
#
loop_
_entity.id
_entity.type
_entity.pdbx_description
1 polymer ?
#
loop_
_entity_poly.entity_id
_entity_poly.type
_entity_poly.pdbx_seq_one_letter_code
_entity_poly.pdbx_strand_id
1 'polypeptide(L)'
;MLSRTVKISLLVLFFTFALLINTGTGIAEVSVQKTLPETTQLRPLLDATTIPAEKVNKFVQAYLQVWQLISRRESELQAAETELESLRIAQEIETEALAIIEQAGLTNQEYLQLLGLANIDPEFGERVATGLQEAKN
;
A
#
# COMPACT_ATOMS: atom_id res chain seq x y z
N MET A 1 -24.14 8.72 -8.92
CA MET A 1 -23.83 8.23 -7.55
C MET A 1 -23.09 6.90 -7.65
N LEU A 2 -21.87 6.90 -8.19
CA LEU A 2 -21.10 5.66 -8.34
C LEU A 2 -20.52 5.28 -6.98
N SER A 3 -20.97 4.14 -6.48
CA SER A 3 -20.93 3.75 -5.07
C SER A 3 -19.50 3.52 -4.60
N ARG A 4 -19.21 3.92 -3.35
CA ARG A 4 -17.94 3.72 -2.62
C ARG A 4 -17.39 2.29 -2.74
N THR A 5 -18.25 1.33 -3.02
CA THR A 5 -17.97 -0.08 -3.28
C THR A 5 -17.02 -0.33 -4.47
N VAL A 6 -17.14 0.42 -5.57
CA VAL A 6 -16.26 0.24 -6.75
C VAL A 6 -14.84 0.75 -6.45
N LYS A 7 -14.75 1.86 -5.72
CA LYS A 7 -13.48 2.47 -5.27
C LYS A 7 -12.71 1.58 -4.30
N ILE A 8 -13.44 0.94 -3.38
CA ILE A 8 -12.86 -0.07 -2.47
C ILE A 8 -12.46 -1.30 -3.26
N SER A 9 -13.28 -1.77 -4.21
CA SER A 9 -12.97 -2.95 -5.00
C SER A 9 -11.73 -2.80 -5.88
N LEU A 10 -11.48 -1.62 -6.48
CA LEU A 10 -10.30 -1.37 -7.32
C LEU A 10 -9.02 -1.21 -6.48
N LEU A 11 -9.12 -0.54 -5.33
CA LEU A 11 -8.01 -0.40 -4.37
C LEU A 11 -7.64 -1.76 -3.75
N VAL A 12 -8.63 -2.61 -3.46
CA VAL A 12 -8.42 -3.98 -2.99
C VAL A 12 -7.82 -4.87 -4.08
N LEU A 13 -8.24 -4.74 -5.35
CA LEU A 13 -7.68 -5.53 -6.44
C LEU A 13 -6.21 -5.19 -6.71
N PHE A 14 -5.85 -3.90 -6.62
CA PHE A 14 -4.46 -3.42 -6.68
C PHE A 14 -3.63 -3.98 -5.50
N PHE A 15 -4.23 -4.02 -4.30
CA PHE A 15 -3.61 -4.58 -3.10
C PHE A 15 -3.42 -6.11 -3.15
N THR A 16 -4.38 -6.85 -3.71
CA THR A 16 -4.27 -8.31 -3.84
C THR A 16 -3.30 -8.73 -4.93
N PHE A 17 -3.16 -7.94 -5.99
CA PHE A 17 -2.22 -8.22 -7.07
C PHE A 17 -0.76 -8.07 -6.61
N ALA A 18 -0.47 -7.06 -5.77
CA ALA A 18 0.86 -6.90 -5.16
C ALA A 18 1.22 -8.04 -4.17
N LEU A 19 0.23 -8.68 -3.56
CA LEU A 19 0.46 -9.80 -2.64
C LEU A 19 0.75 -11.13 -3.38
N LEU A 20 0.31 -11.27 -4.63
CA LEU A 20 0.42 -12.53 -5.37
C LEU A 20 1.82 -12.80 -5.95
N ILE A 21 2.68 -11.79 -6.03
CA ILE A 21 4.04 -11.93 -6.58
C ILE A 21 5.04 -12.48 -5.53
N ASN A 22 4.61 -12.68 -4.28
CA ASN A 22 5.47 -13.15 -3.19
C ASN A 22 5.24 -14.63 -2.80
N THR A 23 4.56 -15.42 -3.64
CA THR A 23 4.57 -16.88 -3.52
C THR A 23 5.79 -17.43 -4.26
N GLY A 24 6.94 -17.30 -3.60
CA GLY A 24 8.12 -18.07 -3.95
C GLY A 24 7.77 -19.56 -4.00
N THR A 25 7.82 -20.11 -5.20
CA THR A 25 7.76 -21.55 -5.46
C THR A 25 9.07 -22.16 -4.96
N GLY A 26 9.03 -22.70 -3.75
CA GLY A 26 10.09 -23.52 -3.18
C GLY A 26 9.52 -24.83 -2.68
N ILE A 27 9.35 -25.80 -3.58
CA ILE A 27 9.17 -27.19 -3.20
C ILE A 27 10.56 -27.72 -2.85
N ALA A 28 10.84 -27.97 -1.58
CA ALA A 28 11.92 -28.83 -1.14
C ALA A 28 11.54 -29.51 0.17
N GLU A 29 11.16 -30.78 0.01
CA GLU A 29 11.26 -31.94 0.88
C GLU A 29 11.67 -31.79 2.37
N VAL A 30 10.88 -32.48 3.18
CA VAL A 30 11.02 -32.78 4.61
C VAL A 30 12.35 -33.48 4.94
N SER A 31 13.05 -33.03 5.99
CA SER A 31 13.79 -33.93 6.91
C SER A 31 14.20 -33.28 8.24
N VAL A 32 13.69 -33.87 9.33
CA VAL A 32 14.32 -34.16 10.63
C VAL A 32 14.87 -32.98 11.47
N GLN A 33 14.02 -32.58 12.42
CA GLN A 33 14.27 -32.15 13.80
C GLN A 33 15.70 -32.32 14.37
N LYS A 34 16.41 -31.21 14.63
CA LYS A 34 17.46 -31.09 15.68
C LYS A 34 17.88 -29.63 15.95
N THR A 35 17.64 -29.18 17.19
CA THR A 35 18.29 -28.05 17.92
C THR A 35 17.97 -26.59 17.53
N LEU A 36 17.51 -25.82 18.54
CA LEU A 36 17.48 -24.36 18.67
C LEU A 36 18.84 -23.73 18.25
N PRO A 37 18.94 -22.47 17.77
CA PRO A 37 17.99 -21.37 17.98
C PRO A 37 17.69 -20.59 16.69
N GLU A 38 16.47 -20.67 16.19
CA GLU A 38 16.09 -19.89 15.01
C GLU A 38 15.39 -18.62 15.44
N THR A 39 16.11 -17.53 15.27
CA THR A 39 15.62 -16.17 15.06
C THR A 39 14.26 -16.21 14.35
N THR A 40 13.18 -16.12 15.11
CA THR A 40 11.96 -15.49 14.64
C THR A 40 12.41 -14.12 14.17
N GLN A 41 12.61 -13.96 12.87
CA GLN A 41 12.69 -12.65 12.26
C GLN A 41 11.35 -11.99 12.56
N LEU A 42 11.33 -11.34 13.73
CA LEU A 42 10.45 -10.25 14.03
C LEU A 42 10.61 -9.33 12.83
N ARG A 43 9.65 -9.40 11.89
CA ARG A 43 9.25 -8.18 11.19
C ARG A 43 9.26 -7.12 12.28
N PRO A 44 10.03 -6.03 12.17
CA PRO A 44 9.92 -4.95 13.13
C PRO A 44 8.43 -4.63 13.15
N LEU A 45 7.77 -5.01 14.24
CA LEU A 45 6.44 -4.54 14.53
C LEU A 45 6.74 -3.07 14.76
N LEU A 46 6.53 -2.25 13.71
CA LEU A 46 6.71 -0.82 13.83
C LEU A 46 5.69 -0.41 14.88
N ASP A 47 6.13 -0.28 16.13
CA ASP A 47 5.30 0.16 17.22
C ASP A 47 4.78 1.54 16.85
N ALA A 48 3.45 1.69 16.76
CA ALA A 48 2.80 2.91 16.30
C ALA A 48 3.28 4.17 17.03
N THR A 49 3.62 4.03 18.31
CA THR A 49 4.13 5.10 19.18
C THR A 49 5.58 5.51 18.85
N THR A 50 6.33 4.65 18.17
CA THR A 50 7.74 4.91 17.78
C THR A 50 7.87 5.58 16.41
N ILE A 51 6.78 5.63 15.62
CA ILE A 51 6.80 6.26 14.30
C ILE A 51 6.81 7.79 14.46
N PRO A 52 7.85 8.49 13.96
CA PRO A 52 7.94 9.95 14.06
C PRO A 52 6.79 10.64 13.33
N ALA A 53 6.33 11.78 13.85
CA ALA A 53 5.27 12.59 13.23
C ALA A 53 5.62 13.00 11.78
N GLU A 54 6.90 13.28 11.49
CA GLU A 54 7.36 13.56 10.13
C GLU A 54 7.07 12.41 9.16
N LYS A 55 7.26 11.16 9.60
CA LYS A 55 7.00 9.97 8.78
C LYS A 55 5.51 9.76 8.55
N VAL A 56 4.68 10.07 9.56
CA VAL A 56 3.22 10.10 9.40
C VAL A 56 2.80 11.14 8.37
N ASN A 57 3.38 12.34 8.41
CA ASN A 57 3.06 13.40 7.44
C ASN A 57 3.48 13.01 6.01
N LYS A 58 4.69 12.46 5.82
CA LYS A 58 5.14 11.93 4.52
C LYS A 58 4.17 10.87 3.98
N PHE A 59 3.72 9.96 4.84
CA PHE A 59 2.74 8.94 4.47
C PHE A 59 1.39 9.53 4.09
N VAL A 60 0.87 10.47 4.87
CA VAL A 60 -0.40 11.18 4.59
C VAL A 60 -0.34 11.90 3.24
N GLN A 61 0.77 12.59 2.94
CA GLN A 61 0.97 13.28 1.67
C GLN A 61 1.01 12.31 0.49
N ALA A 62 1.82 11.23 0.60
CA ALA A 62 1.90 10.20 -0.42
C ALA A 62 0.52 9.55 -0.66
N TYR A 63 -0.20 9.21 0.41
CA TYR A 63 -1.52 8.60 0.36
C TYR A 63 -2.53 9.50 -0.39
N LEU A 64 -2.55 10.80 -0.10
CA LEU A 64 -3.43 11.74 -0.78
C LEU A 64 -3.11 11.89 -2.26
N GLN A 65 -1.82 11.95 -2.62
CA GLN A 65 -1.39 12.07 -4.01
C GLN A 65 -1.68 10.79 -4.80
N VAL A 66 -1.43 9.61 -4.23
CA VAL A 66 -1.80 8.32 -4.84
C VAL A 66 -3.32 8.23 -5.01
N TRP A 67 -4.10 8.65 -4.02
CA TRP A 67 -5.56 8.70 -4.14
C TRP A 67 -6.02 9.63 -5.26
N GLN A 68 -5.42 10.81 -5.40
CA GLN A 68 -5.72 11.75 -6.49
C GLN A 68 -5.33 11.21 -7.86
N LEU A 69 -4.20 10.50 -7.98
CA LEU A 69 -3.79 9.80 -9.19
C LEU A 69 -4.86 8.80 -9.61
N ILE A 70 -5.23 7.89 -8.71
CA ILE A 70 -6.24 6.86 -8.98
C ILE A 70 -7.58 7.51 -9.33
N SER A 71 -8.01 8.54 -8.59
CA SER A 71 -9.28 9.23 -8.86
C SER A 71 -9.31 9.94 -10.21
N ARG A 72 -8.16 10.39 -10.75
CA ARG A 72 -8.08 11.01 -12.08
C ARG A 72 -8.07 9.96 -13.19
N ARG A 73 -7.34 8.87 -12.98
CA ARG A 73 -7.17 7.79 -13.97
C ARG A 73 -8.34 6.79 -13.96
N GLU A 74 -9.26 6.87 -12.98
CA GLU A 74 -10.45 6.02 -12.89
C GLU A 74 -11.34 6.10 -14.14
N SER A 75 -11.55 7.31 -14.69
CA SER A 75 -12.32 7.46 -15.93
C SER A 75 -11.62 6.88 -17.15
N GLU A 76 -10.29 6.88 -17.16
CA GLU A 76 -9.49 6.31 -18.25
C GLU A 76 -9.57 4.78 -18.23
N LEU A 77 -9.46 4.15 -17.05
CA LEU A 77 -9.67 2.72 -16.88
C LEU A 77 -11.09 2.27 -17.27
N GLN A 78 -12.11 3.09 -16.98
CA GLN A 78 -13.50 2.80 -17.36
C GLN A 78 -13.75 2.97 -18.86
N ALA A 79 -13.02 3.88 -19.50
CA ALA A 79 -13.13 4.15 -20.92
C ALA A 79 -12.30 3.19 -21.79
N ALA A 80 -11.38 2.42 -21.21
CA ALA A 80 -10.56 1.46 -21.92
C ALA A 80 -11.44 0.40 -22.62
N GLU A 81 -11.35 0.34 -23.95
CA GLU A 81 -12.19 -0.56 -24.75
C GLU A 81 -11.58 -1.96 -24.86
N THR A 82 -10.28 -2.07 -24.60
CA THR A 82 -9.52 -3.31 -24.72
C THR A 82 -8.74 -3.63 -23.45
N GLU A 83 -8.49 -4.92 -23.23
CA GLU A 83 -7.67 -5.40 -22.12
C GLU A 83 -6.24 -4.84 -22.18
N LEU A 84 -5.66 -4.73 -23.37
CA LEU A 84 -4.31 -4.20 -23.56
C LEU A 84 -4.23 -2.71 -23.18
N GLU A 85 -5.26 -1.94 -23.50
CA GLU A 85 -5.35 -0.53 -23.09
C GLU A 85 -5.52 -0.39 -21.58
N SER A 86 -6.39 -1.20 -20.97
CA SER A 86 -6.58 -1.24 -19.51
C SER A 86 -5.27 -1.59 -18.79
N LEU A 87 -4.52 -2.58 -19.30
CA LEU A 87 -3.24 -3.00 -18.73
C LEU A 87 -2.17 -1.90 -18.83
N ARG A 88 -2.10 -1.18 -19.97
CA ARG A 88 -1.20 -0.03 -20.12
C ARG A 88 -1.52 1.06 -19.09
N ILE A 89 -2.80 1.42 -18.95
CA ILE A 89 -3.23 2.45 -17.99
C ILE A 89 -2.93 2.01 -16.56
N ALA A 90 -3.14 0.73 -16.22
CA ALA A 90 -2.79 0.20 -14.91
C ALA A 90 -1.29 0.29 -14.59
N GLN A 91 -0.42 -0.02 -15.56
CA GLN A 91 1.04 0.10 -15.40
C GLN A 91 1.49 1.57 -15.24
N GLU A 92 0.84 2.49 -15.96
CA GLU A 92 1.10 3.93 -15.81
C GLU A 92 0.71 4.43 -14.41
N ILE A 93 -0.45 3.99 -13.91
CA ILE A 93 -0.88 4.27 -12.53
C ILE A 93 0.13 3.71 -11.52
N GLU A 94 0.58 2.46 -11.70
CA GLU A 94 1.58 1.85 -10.82
C GLU A 94 2.88 2.66 -10.78
N THR A 95 3.41 2.99 -11.97
CA THR A 95 4.67 3.73 -12.10
C THR A 95 4.58 5.11 -11.46
N GLU A 96 3.49 5.85 -11.71
CA GLU A 96 3.26 7.16 -11.11
C GLU A 96 3.04 7.07 -9.60
N ALA A 97 2.35 6.04 -9.11
CA ALA A 97 2.15 5.82 -7.68
C ALA A 97 3.48 5.56 -6.96
N LEU A 98 4.36 4.74 -7.55
CA LEU A 98 5.71 4.50 -7.01
C LEU A 98 6.52 5.80 -6.95
N ALA A 99 6.49 6.59 -8.04
CA ALA A 99 7.17 7.88 -8.07
C ALA A 99 6.67 8.84 -6.99
N ILE A 100 5.35 8.91 -6.76
CA ILE A 100 4.74 9.71 -5.69
C ILE A 100 5.27 9.29 -4.31
N ILE A 101 5.32 7.98 -4.04
CA ILE A 101 5.78 7.42 -2.77
C ILE A 101 7.26 7.78 -2.53
N GLU A 102 8.10 7.60 -3.56
CA GLU A 102 9.53 7.92 -3.50
C GLU A 102 9.78 9.43 -3.32
N GLN A 103 9.02 10.27 -4.03
CA GLN A 103 9.10 11.73 -3.89
C GLN A 103 8.71 12.22 -2.49
N ALA A 104 7.79 11.52 -1.81
CA ALA A 104 7.46 11.78 -0.41
C ALA A 104 8.58 11.34 0.56
N GLY A 105 9.65 10.72 0.07
CA GLY A 105 10.77 10.23 0.86
C GLY A 105 10.46 8.91 1.59
N LEU A 106 9.54 8.11 1.04
CA LEU A 106 9.22 6.77 1.51
C LEU A 106 9.63 5.74 0.47
N THR A 107 10.06 4.56 0.91
CA THR A 107 10.13 3.40 0.02
C THR A 107 8.74 2.78 -0.14
N ASN A 108 8.50 2.07 -1.25
CA ASN A 108 7.23 1.34 -1.45
C ASN A 108 6.92 0.38 -0.30
N GLN A 109 7.93 -0.35 0.19
CA GLN A 109 7.76 -1.25 1.33
C GLN A 109 7.32 -0.51 2.60
N GLU A 110 7.93 0.65 2.91
CA GLU A 110 7.53 1.44 4.07
C GLU A 110 6.11 1.98 3.91
N TYR A 111 5.74 2.45 2.72
CA TYR A 111 4.38 2.89 2.45
C TYR A 111 3.35 1.79 2.72
N LEU A 112 3.61 0.58 2.21
CA LEU A 112 2.73 -0.58 2.44
C LEU A 112 2.69 -1.01 3.91
N GLN A 113 3.81 -0.92 4.63
CA GLN A 113 3.86 -1.20 6.07
C GLN A 113 3.03 -0.20 6.87
N LEU A 114 3.17 1.10 6.59
CA LEU A 114 2.39 2.15 7.25
C LEU A 114 0.91 2.06 6.91
N LEU A 115 0.58 1.69 5.66
CA LEU A 115 -0.78 1.46 5.23
C LEU A 115 -1.39 0.24 5.94
N GLY A 116 -0.64 -0.85 6.08
CA GLY A 116 -1.06 -2.00 6.89
C GLY A 116 -1.25 -1.63 8.35
N LEU A 117 -0.32 -0.88 8.93
CA LEU A 117 -0.37 -0.44 10.32
C LEU A 117 -1.58 0.45 10.59
N ALA A 118 -1.93 1.38 9.69
CA ALA A 118 -3.11 2.24 9.84
C ALA A 118 -4.44 1.47 9.88
N ASN A 119 -4.46 0.24 9.33
CA ASN A 119 -5.64 -0.63 9.38
C ASN A 119 -5.66 -1.56 10.60
N ILE A 120 -4.51 -1.82 11.22
CA ILE A 120 -4.36 -2.79 12.32
C ILE A 120 -4.29 -2.08 13.68
N ASP A 121 -3.58 -0.95 13.74
CA ASP A 121 -3.34 -0.18 14.95
C ASP A 121 -4.26 1.06 14.98
N PRO A 122 -5.21 1.13 15.93
CA PRO A 122 -6.17 2.23 16.01
C PRO A 122 -5.52 3.57 16.38
N GLU A 123 -4.45 3.58 17.20
CA GLU A 123 -3.75 4.81 17.60
C GLU A 123 -3.02 5.40 16.39
N PHE A 124 -2.33 4.54 15.62
CA PHE A 124 -1.71 4.97 14.37
C PHE A 124 -2.76 5.45 13.35
N GLY A 125 -3.86 4.72 13.22
CA GLY A 125 -4.99 5.09 12.36
C GLY A 125 -5.56 6.47 12.71
N GLU A 126 -5.71 6.80 13.99
CA GLU A 126 -6.16 8.12 14.45
C GLU A 126 -5.17 9.24 14.09
N ARG A 127 -3.86 8.99 14.25
CA ARG A 127 -2.81 9.95 13.85
C ARG A 127 -2.85 10.23 12.35
N VAL A 128 -3.03 9.19 11.53
CA VAL A 128 -3.19 9.32 10.08
C VAL A 128 -4.48 10.06 9.74
N ALA A 129 -5.60 9.74 10.38
CA ALA A 129 -6.89 10.39 10.15
C ALA A 129 -6.83 11.89 10.48
N THR A 130 -6.16 12.24 11.58
CA THR A 130 -5.92 13.63 11.99
C THR A 130 -5.07 14.35 10.94
N GLY A 131 -3.95 13.76 10.52
CA GLY A 131 -3.11 14.34 9.46
C GLY A 131 -3.86 14.52 8.13
N LEU A 132 -4.74 13.58 7.77
CA LEU A 132 -5.60 13.70 6.58
C LEU A 132 -6.63 14.83 6.69
N GLN A 133 -7.13 15.11 7.90
CA GLN A 133 -8.05 16.21 8.14
C GLN A 133 -7.33 17.56 8.08
N GLU A 134 -6.13 17.63 8.67
CA GLU A 134 -5.28 18.83 8.63
C GLU A 134 -4.84 19.17 7.20
N ALA A 135 -4.45 18.17 6.42
CA ALA A 135 -4.02 18.37 5.03
C ALA A 135 -5.16 18.80 4.07
N LYS A 136 -6.42 18.74 4.51
CA LYS A 136 -7.59 19.20 3.75
C LYS A 136 -8.01 20.64 4.06
N ASN A 137 -7.53 21.20 5.18
CA ASN A 137 -7.81 22.57 5.60
C ASN A 137 -6.81 23.54 4.95
#